data_AF-A0A6F8SZE8-F1
#
_entry.id   AF-A0A6F8SZE8-F1
#
_cell.length_a   1.000
_cell.length_b   1.000
_cell.length_c   1.000
_cell.angle_alpha   90.00
_cell.angle_beta   90.00
_cell.angle_gamma   90.00
#
_symmetry.space_group_name_H-M   'P 1'
#
loop_
_entity.id
_entity.type
_entity.pdbx_description
1 polymer ?
#
loop_
_entity_poly.entity_id
_entity_poly.type
_entity_poly.pdbx_seq_one_letter_code
_entity_poly.pdbx_strand_id
1 'polypeptide(L)'
;MTLKKPIRIRKHVRKDPMEDTRHLQRYARDASHQAIKQQLARGVPVVYVKNGNIVEVSADKQEKLIKTATPKRAFNLRDYLCQGSD
;
A
#
# COMPACT_ATOMS: atom_id res chain seq x y z
N MET A 1 31.31 20.04 -21.31
CA MET A 1 30.22 19.35 -20.58
C MET A 1 29.01 19.24 -21.51
N THR A 2 28.68 18.05 -21.99
CA THR A 2 27.54 17.80 -22.88
C THR A 2 26.28 17.60 -22.05
N LEU A 3 25.35 18.57 -22.09
CA LEU A 3 24.05 18.47 -21.44
C LEU A 3 23.23 17.36 -22.12
N LYS A 4 22.89 16.29 -21.38
CA LYS A 4 21.96 15.25 -21.86
C LYS A 4 20.60 15.90 -22.08
N LYS A 5 20.08 15.82 -23.31
CA LYS A 5 18.71 16.26 -23.63
C LYS A 5 17.70 15.51 -22.76
N PRO A 6 16.67 16.19 -22.21
CA PRO A 6 15.64 15.52 -21.43
C PRO A 6 14.91 14.50 -22.29
N ILE A 7 14.77 13.28 -21.77
CA ILE A 7 14.01 12.21 -22.42
C ILE A 7 12.55 12.65 -22.49
N ARG A 8 12.01 12.75 -23.71
CA ARG A 8 10.60 13.09 -23.92
C ARG A 8 9.76 11.86 -23.58
N ILE A 9 9.28 11.80 -22.34
CA ILE A 9 8.33 10.77 -21.91
C ILE A 9 7.01 11.00 -22.66
N ARG A 10 6.64 10.08 -23.56
CA ARG A 10 5.35 10.12 -24.25
C ARG A 10 4.28 9.68 -23.25
N LYS A 11 3.33 10.56 -22.95
CA LYS A 11 2.14 10.19 -22.17
C LYS A 11 1.33 9.20 -22.99
N HIS A 12 1.20 7.98 -22.52
CA HIS A 12 0.34 6.99 -23.15
C HIS A 12 -1.13 7.43 -23.00
N VAL A 13 -1.95 7.21 -24.02
CA VAL A 13 -3.40 7.45 -23.92
C VAL A 13 -3.99 6.42 -22.97
N ARG A 14 -4.71 6.87 -21.95
CA ARG A 14 -5.39 5.97 -21.01
C ARG A 14 -6.41 5.12 -21.76
N LYS A 15 -6.47 3.84 -21.45
CA LYS A 15 -7.50 2.92 -21.94
C LYS A 15 -8.78 3.01 -21.10
N ASP A 16 -8.66 3.44 -19.85
CA ASP A 16 -9.74 3.47 -18.85
C ASP A 16 -9.56 4.64 -17.87
N PRO A 17 -10.64 5.32 -17.44
CA PRO A 17 -10.58 6.38 -16.42
C PRO A 17 -9.89 5.97 -15.11
N MET A 18 -9.93 4.68 -14.73
CA MET A 18 -9.36 4.14 -13.49
C MET A 18 -8.02 3.43 -13.69
N GLU A 19 -7.36 3.58 -14.83
CA GLU A 19 -6.08 2.92 -15.11
C GLU A 19 -4.99 3.35 -14.14
N ASP A 20 -4.91 4.64 -13.82
CA ASP A 20 -3.91 5.20 -12.92
C ASP A 20 -4.06 4.69 -11.48
N THR A 21 -5.29 4.59 -10.98
CA THR A 21 -5.55 4.07 -9.63
C THR A 21 -5.16 2.60 -9.52
N ARG A 22 -5.42 1.78 -10.55
CA ARG A 22 -4.97 0.39 -10.60
C ARG A 22 -3.44 0.28 -10.64
N HIS A 23 -2.77 1.13 -11.42
CA HIS A 23 -1.30 1.17 -11.44
C HIS A 23 -0.73 1.56 -10.07
N LEU A 24 -1.27 2.59 -9.43
CA LEU A 24 -0.85 3.01 -8.09
C LEU A 24 -1.07 1.90 -7.05
N GLN A 25 -2.20 1.21 -7.09
CA GLN A 25 -2.45 0.06 -6.21
C GLN A 25 -1.44 -1.08 -6.43
N ARG A 26 -1.09 -1.38 -7.69
CA ARG A 26 -0.06 -2.38 -8.01
C ARG A 26 1.30 -1.96 -7.49
N TYR A 27 1.71 -0.72 -7.75
CA TYR A 27 2.98 -0.20 -7.26
C TYR A 27 3.07 -0.21 -5.74
N ALA A 28 2.00 0.18 -5.04
CA ALA A 28 1.94 0.12 -3.59
C ALA A 28 2.12 -1.32 -3.09
N ARG A 29 1.43 -2.29 -3.70
CA ARG A 29 1.55 -3.71 -3.35
C ARG A 29 2.98 -4.24 -3.55
N ASP A 30 3.57 -3.97 -4.70
CA ASP A 30 4.90 -4.45 -5.05
C ASP A 30 5.97 -3.82 -4.15
N ALA A 31 5.86 -2.51 -3.90
CA ALA A 31 6.75 -1.78 -2.99
C ALA A 31 6.66 -2.32 -1.56
N SER A 32 5.45 -2.58 -1.05
CA SER A 32 5.27 -3.18 0.28
C SER A 32 5.90 -4.57 0.37
N HIS A 33 5.68 -5.44 -0.62
CA HIS A 33 6.31 -6.76 -0.64
C HIS A 33 7.83 -6.68 -0.64
N GLN A 34 8.40 -5.78 -1.43
CA GLN A 34 9.84 -5.60 -1.50
C GLN A 34 10.41 -5.05 -0.18
N ALA A 35 9.74 -4.10 0.46
CA ALA A 35 10.13 -3.58 1.76
C ALA A 35 10.13 -4.67 2.85
N ILE A 36 9.06 -5.49 2.91
CA ILE A 36 8.98 -6.62 3.84
C ILE A 36 10.14 -7.58 3.61
N LYS A 37 10.40 -7.95 2.36
CA LYS A 37 11.51 -8.87 2.01
C LYS A 37 12.87 -8.32 2.43
N GLN A 38 13.12 -7.04 2.18
CA GLN A 38 14.38 -6.39 2.57
C GLN A 38 14.57 -6.32 4.08
N GLN A 39 13.49 -6.04 4.80
CA GLN A 39 13.53 -5.88 6.25
C GLN A 39 13.73 -7.23 6.96
N LEU A 40 13.05 -8.28 6.51
CA LEU A 40 13.27 -9.64 7.01
C LEU A 40 14.69 -10.13 6.70
N ALA A 41 15.23 -9.83 5.51
CA ALA A 41 16.61 -10.16 5.15
C ALA A 41 17.66 -9.46 6.03
N ARG A 42 17.30 -8.33 6.66
CA ARG A 42 18.14 -7.60 7.62
C ARG A 42 17.96 -8.08 9.07
N GLY A 43 17.18 -9.14 9.29
CA GLY A 43 16.92 -9.65 10.63
C GLY A 43 15.91 -8.82 11.43
N VAL A 44 15.24 -7.85 10.81
CA VAL A 44 14.31 -6.98 11.53
C VAL A 44 12.88 -7.52 11.40
N PRO A 45 12.16 -7.73 12.52
CA PRO A 45 10.78 -8.20 12.48
C PRO A 45 9.86 -7.16 11.82
N VAL A 46 8.83 -7.66 11.13
CA VAL A 46 7.88 -6.82 10.39
C VAL A 46 6.46 -7.11 10.84
N VAL A 47 5.67 -6.06 11.01
CA VAL A 47 4.25 -6.15 11.37
C VAL A 47 3.39 -5.72 10.19
N TYR A 48 2.40 -6.53 9.82
CA TYR A 48 1.46 -6.20 8.75
C TYR A 48 0.08 -6.84 8.97
N VAL A 49 -0.91 -6.42 8.17
CA VAL A 49 -2.27 -6.97 8.23
C VAL A 49 -2.41 -8.15 7.27
N LYS A 50 -2.82 -9.31 7.78
CA LYS A 50 -3.09 -10.55 7.03
C LYS A 50 -4.44 -11.11 7.46
N ASN A 51 -5.37 -11.30 6.51
CA ASN A 51 -6.70 -11.88 6.79
C ASN A 51 -7.49 -11.17 7.92
N GLY A 52 -7.41 -9.84 8.00
CA GLY A 52 -8.06 -9.09 9.08
C GLY A 52 -7.38 -9.21 10.44
N ASN A 53 -6.15 -9.74 10.49
CA ASN A 53 -5.33 -9.85 11.69
C ASN A 53 -4.04 -9.05 11.55
N ILE A 54 -3.57 -8.45 12.63
CA ILE A 54 -2.24 -7.87 12.74
C ILE A 54 -1.29 -9.01 13.13
N VAL A 55 -0.39 -9.34 12.22
CA VAL A 55 0.62 -10.39 12.39
C VAL A 55 2.01 -9.76 12.45
N GLU A 56 2.83 -10.26 13.36
CA GLU A 56 4.27 -10.02 13.41
C GLU A 56 4.98 -11.21 12.76
N VAL A 57 5.93 -10.93 11.88
CA VAL A 57 6.78 -11.95 11.28
C VAL A 57 8.22 -11.67 11.69
N SER A 58 8.81 -12.64 12.38
CA SER A 58 10.23 -12.57 12.76
C SER A 58 11.14 -12.84 11.56
N ALA A 59 12.43 -12.52 11.71
CA ALA A 59 13.46 -12.85 10.71
C ALA A 59 13.49 -14.35 10.35
N ASP A 60 13.17 -15.21 11.32
CA ASP A 60 13.10 -16.67 11.15
C ASP A 60 11.81 -17.15 10.48
N LYS A 61 11.01 -16.21 9.95
CA LYS A 61 9.70 -16.45 9.32
C LYS A 61 8.67 -17.06 10.25
N GLN A 62 8.85 -16.93 11.56
CA GLN A 62 7.83 -17.31 12.53
C GLN A 62 6.75 -16.22 12.56
N GLU A 63 5.50 -16.61 12.33
CA GLU A 63 4.35 -15.69 12.39
C GLU A 63 3.74 -15.72 13.79
N LYS A 64 3.55 -14.55 14.39
CA LYS A 64 2.86 -14.36 15.66
C LYS A 64 1.65 -13.45 15.47
N LEU A 65 0.47 -13.93 15.88
CA LEU A 65 -0.72 -13.10 15.93
C LEU A 65 -0.59 -12.10 17.08
N ILE A 66 -0.58 -10.80 16.77
CA ILE A 66 -0.57 -9.75 17.79
C ILE A 66 -2.02 -9.46 18.22
N LYS A 67 -2.89 -9.21 17.25
CA LYS A 67 -4.27 -8.79 17.51
C LYS A 67 -5.14 -9.02 16.28
N THR A 68 -6.41 -9.34 16.48
CA THR A 68 -7.42 -9.23 15.43
C THR A 68 -7.58 -7.75 15.07
N ALA A 69 -7.49 -7.38 13.80
CA ALA A 69 -7.82 -6.04 13.36
C ALA A 69 -9.34 -5.90 13.47
N THR A 70 -9.83 -5.52 14.65
CA THR A 70 -11.24 -5.17 14.81
C THR A 70 -11.54 -4.09 13.78
N PRO A 71 -12.52 -4.31 12.88
CA PRO A 71 -12.86 -3.29 11.90
C PRO A 71 -13.28 -2.05 12.68
N LYS A 72 -12.55 -0.94 12.50
CA LYS A 72 -13.07 0.36 12.90
C LYS A 72 -14.45 0.48 12.24
N ARG A 73 -15.44 0.96 13.02
CA ARG A 73 -16.81 1.21 12.59
C ARG A 73 -16.82 1.64 11.12
N ALA A 74 -17.59 0.93 10.29
CA ALA A 74 -17.64 1.18 8.85
C ALA A 74 -17.76 2.69 8.59
N PHE A 75 -16.83 3.22 7.81
CA PHE A 75 -16.79 4.65 7.52
C PHE A 75 -17.99 4.99 6.64
N ASN A 76 -18.97 5.70 7.19
CA ASN A 76 -20.13 6.14 6.43
C ASN A 76 -19.79 7.43 5.68
N LEU A 77 -19.58 7.29 4.37
CA LEU A 77 -19.29 8.41 3.47
C LEU A 77 -20.41 9.47 3.50
N ARG A 78 -21.69 9.08 3.64
CA ARG A 78 -22.79 10.05 3.72
C ARG A 78 -22.68 10.90 4.99
N ASP A 79 -22.48 10.26 6.13
CA ASP A 79 -22.37 10.97 7.42
C ASP A 79 -21.14 11.89 7.47
N TYR A 80 -20.09 11.57 6.71
CA TYR A 80 -18.89 12.41 6.60
C TYR A 80 -19.07 13.59 5.65
N LEU A 81 -19.74 13.38 4.51
CA LEU A 81 -19.92 14.42 3.49
C LEU A 81 -21.05 15.40 3.84
N CYS A 82 -22.06 14.94 4.58
CA CYS A 82 -23.23 15.76 4.95
C CYS A 82 -23.05 16.54 6.26
N GLN A 83 -21.83 16.76 6.75
CA GLN A 83 -21.54 17.45 8.03
C GLN A 83 -21.81 18.98 8.02
N GLY A 84 -22.59 19.49 7.06
CA GLY A 84 -22.80 20.94 6.93
C GLY A 84 -24.00 21.33 6.07
N SER A 85 -25.02 20.49 5.96
CA SER A 85 -26.29 20.85 5.32
C SER A 85 -27.39 20.94 6.38
N ASP A 86 -27.32 21.98 7.20
CA ASP A 86 -28.47 22.54 7.92
C ASP A 86 -29.01 23.74 7.10
#